data_AF-A0A0F5JR14-F1
#
_entry.id   AF-A0A0F5JR14-F1
#
_cell.length_a   1.000
_cell.length_b   1.000
_cell.length_c   1.000
_cell.angle_alpha   90.00
_cell.angle_beta   90.00
_cell.angle_gamma   90.00
#
_symmetry.space_group_name_H-M   'P 1'
#
loop_
_entity.id
_entity.type
_entity.pdbx_description
1 polymer ?
#
loop_
_entity_poly.entity_id
_entity_poly.type
_entity_poly.pdbx_seq_one_letter_code
_entity_poly.pdbx_strand_id
1 'polypeptide(L)' 'MAGDKGMNSQDSRYWGLLPEEYTVGKAWIIWKSVDPYTDKFRWDRFLI' A
#
# COMPACT_ATOMS: atom_id res chain seq x y z
N MET A 1 3.92 10.95 -6.19
CA MET A 1 3.58 9.80 -5.32
C MET A 1 4.09 10.08 -3.92
N ALA A 2 3.30 9.79 -2.89
CA ALA A 2 3.72 9.87 -1.49
C ALA A 2 3.08 8.70 -0.73
N GLY A 3 3.84 8.04 0.14
CA GLY A 3 3.34 6.94 0.96
C GLY A 3 2.89 7.40 2.35
N ASP A 4 1.85 6.77 2.90
CA ASP A 4 1.28 7.12 4.22
C ASP A 4 2.30 7.01 5.36
N LYS A 5 3.20 6.01 5.31
CA LYS A 5 4.31 5.88 6.27
C LYS A 5 5.48 6.80 5.87
N GLY A 6 5.25 8.12 5.94
CA GLY A 6 6.12 9.14 5.37
C GLY A 6 7.60 9.08 5.77
N MET A 7 7.92 8.66 7.01
CA MET A 7 9.30 8.51 7.50
C MET A 7 10.04 7.32 6.88
N ASN A 8 9.32 6.31 6.40
CA ASN A 8 9.88 5.08 5.85
C ASN A 8 9.30 4.79 4.46
N SER A 9 9.12 5.85 3.68
CA SER A 9 8.57 5.81 2.33
C SER A 9 9.59 6.42 1.37
N GLN A 10 10.15 5.60 0.47
CA GLN A 10 10.94 6.08 -0.66
C GLN A 10 10.00 6.39 -1.82
N ASP A 11 9.48 7.61 -1.85
CA ASP A 11 8.51 8.08 -2.84
C ASP A 11 9.06 9.24 -3.68
N SER A 12 8.18 9.98 -4.36
CA SER A 12 8.57 11.04 -5.30
C SER A 12 9.42 12.15 -4.69
N ARG A 13 9.47 12.27 -3.35
CA ARG A 13 10.41 13.16 -2.64
C ARG A 13 11.88 12.79 -2.89
N TYR A 14 12.16 11.52 -3.23
CA TYR A 14 13.52 11.01 -3.47
C TYR A 14 13.82 10.78 -4.95
N TRP A 15 12.84 10.31 -5.75
CA TRP A 15 13.07 9.90 -7.13
C TRP A 15 12.28 10.70 -8.18
N GLY A 16 11.56 11.76 -7.79
CA GLY A 16 10.87 12.66 -8.73
C GLY A 16 9.46 12.20 -9.13
N LEU A 17 8.92 12.78 -10.21
CA LEU A 17 7.56 12.51 -10.67
C LEU A 17 7.46 11.14 -11.37
N LEU A 18 6.33 10.44 -11.17
CA LEU A 18 6.03 9.19 -11.86
C LEU A 18 5.32 9.51 -13.20
N PRO A 19 5.85 9.07 -14.35
CA PRO A 19 5.14 9.17 -15.62
C PRO A 19 3.84 8.37 -15.62
N GLU A 20 2.81 8.89 -16.30
CA GLU A 20 1.46 8.29 -16.31
C GLU A 20 1.43 6.88 -16.90
N GLU A 21 2.26 6.61 -17.92
CA GLU A 21 2.38 5.31 -18.59
C GLU A 21 2.73 4.15 -17.65
N TYR A 22 3.33 4.43 -16.48
CA TYR A 22 3.66 3.43 -15.47
C TYR A 22 2.55 3.22 -14.42
N THR A 23 1.43 3.95 -14.52
CA THR A 23 0.28 3.80 -13.60
C THR A 23 -0.63 2.68 -14.09
N VAL A 24 -0.69 1.57 -13.33
CA VAL A 24 -1.47 0.39 -13.71
C VAL A 24 -2.94 0.46 -13.26
N GLY A 25 -3.24 1.14 -12.16
CA GLY A 25 -4.61 1.22 -11.63
C GLY A 25 -4.70 1.72 -10.19
N LYS A 26 -5.85 1.51 -9.55
CA LYS A 26 -6.16 1.98 -8.19
C LYS A 26 -6.46 0.80 -7.27
N ALA A 27 -5.82 0.79 -6.10
CA ALA A 27 -6.18 -0.13 -5.01
C ALA A 27 -7.58 0.22 -4.46
N TRP A 28 -8.43 -0.78 -4.27
CA TRP A 28 -9.86 -0.57 -3.96
C TRP A 28 -10.37 -1.41 -2.79
N ILE A 29 -9.82 -2.60 -2.54
CA ILE A 29 -10.24 -3.51 -1.48
C ILE A 29 -9.03 -4.24 -0.88
N ILE A 30 -9.06 -4.46 0.43
CA ILE A 30 -8.22 -5.45 1.11
C ILE A 30 -8.98 -6.79 1.18
N TRP A 31 -8.59 -7.75 0.33
CA TRP A 31 -9.24 -9.07 0.27
C TRP A 31 -8.57 -10.12 1.18
N LYS A 32 -7.32 -9.89 1.58
CA LYS A 32 -6.56 -10.79 2.46
C LYS A 32 -5.62 -9.99 3.35
N SER A 33 -5.65 -10.29 4.64
CA SER A 33 -4.73 -9.72 5.63
C SER A 33 -4.45 -10.77 6.70
N VAL A 34 -3.18 -11.11 6.91
CA VAL A 34 -2.73 -12.10 7.88
C VAL A 34 -1.71 -11.45 8.80
N ASP A 35 -1.83 -11.76 10.09
CA ASP A 35 -0.87 -11.31 11.08
C ASP A 35 0.43 -12.12 11.01
N PRO A 36 1.61 -11.48 10.84
CA PRO A 36 2.86 -12.18 10.61
C PRO A 36 3.44 -12.86 11.86
N TYR A 37 2.89 -12.61 13.05
CA TYR A 37 3.37 -13.21 14.31
C TYR A 37 2.46 -14.32 14.82
N THR A 38 1.20 -14.33 14.38
CA THR A 38 0.19 -15.29 14.86
C THR A 38 -0.42 -16.15 13.77
N ASP A 39 -0.12 -15.86 12.49
CA ASP A 39 -0.71 -16.47 11.29
C ASP A 39 -2.25 -16.40 11.22
N LYS A 40 -2.86 -15.56 12.06
CA LYS A 40 -4.32 -15.37 12.10
C LYS A 40 -4.76 -14.36 11.05
N PHE A 41 -5.93 -14.61 10.46
CA PHE A 41 -6.57 -13.67 9.55
C PHE A 41 -7.11 -12.46 10.31
N ARG A 42 -6.83 -11.25 9.78
CA ARG A 42 -7.29 -9.97 10.35
C ARG A 42 -8.62 -9.57 9.73
N TRP A 43 -9.70 -10.11 10.27
CA TRP A 43 -11.08 -9.93 9.76
C TRP A 43 -11.55 -8.48 9.78
N ASP A 44 -11.04 -7.67 10.71
CA ASP A 44 -11.32 -6.24 10.84
C ASP A 44 -10.83 -5.42 9.63
N ARG A 45 -10.02 -6.00 8.74
CA ARG A 45 -9.51 -5.34 7.54
C ARG A 45 -10.08 -5.90 6.24
N PHE A 46 -10.99 -6.87 6.30
CA PHE A 46 -11.53 -7.50 5.10
C PHE A 46 -12.61 -6.60 4.47
N LEU A 47 -12.44 -6.28 3.18
CA LEU A 47 -13.35 -5.43 2.39
C LEU A 47 -13.52 -3.98 2.93
N ILE A 48 -12.54 -3.53 3.70
CA ILE A 48 -12.36 -2.12 4.10
C ILE A 48 -11.29 -1.46 3.20
#